data_AF-A0A412B5E2-F1
#
_entry.id   AF-A0A412B5E2-F1
#
_cell.length_a   1.000
_cell.length_b   1.000
_cell.length_c   1.000
_cell.angle_alpha   90.00
_cell.angle_beta   90.00
_cell.angle_gamma   90.00
#
_symmetry.space_group_name_H-M   'P 1'
#
loop_
_entity.id
_entity.type
_entity.pdbx_description
1 polymer ?
#
loop_
_entity_poly.entity_id
_entity_poly.type
_entity_poly.pdbx_seq_one_letter_code
_entity_poly.pdbx_strand_id
1 'polypeptide(L)'
;MFMRKLRIIYALFALLAVSCGRDELVENEVRRPVVPGKQSSVIIEGEDGDGQGVTTRAGSRVEFTGGYATGAGLYDGEDDATVAAVPYSGYQLVSFTGGPVGGSSSQFSGKNQYSFNIQLRDWKFTVSFKKEYTVTVSAGTGGTVSGGGKVLDGSSCTVTARANSGYSFDGWYEGSSKVSSSASYTFTVSSNRTLCFHLT
;
A
#
# COMPACT_ATOMS: atom_id res chain seq x y z
N MET A 1 -21.23 58.30 -60.45
CA MET A 1 -21.18 57.43 -59.26
C MET A 1 -19.99 57.90 -58.43
N PHE A 2 -20.27 58.58 -57.34
CA PHE A 2 -19.44 59.63 -56.75
C PHE A 2 -18.76 59.12 -55.47
N MET A 3 -17.59 59.71 -55.14
CA MET A 3 -16.95 59.81 -53.82
C MET A 3 -15.84 58.81 -53.46
N ARG A 4 -14.72 59.22 -52.84
CA ARG A 4 -14.15 60.55 -52.52
C ARG A 4 -12.73 60.38 -51.93
N LYS A 5 -11.86 61.32 -52.33
CA LYS A 5 -10.91 62.13 -51.53
C LYS A 5 -9.70 61.50 -50.81
N LEU A 6 -8.55 61.95 -51.32
CA LEU A 6 -7.21 62.10 -50.75
C LEU A 6 -7.12 63.34 -49.82
N ARG A 7 -6.30 63.28 -48.73
CA ARG A 7 -5.44 64.33 -48.07
C ARG A 7 -5.20 63.98 -46.58
N ILE A 8 -4.00 63.55 -46.18
CA ILE A 8 -2.84 64.30 -45.60
C ILE A 8 -3.10 64.93 -44.21
N ILE A 9 -2.49 64.31 -43.18
CA ILE A 9 -1.71 64.80 -42.01
C ILE A 9 -2.17 66.09 -41.31
N TYR A 10 -2.34 66.07 -39.97
CA TYR A 10 -1.62 66.92 -38.99
C TYR A 10 -2.03 66.57 -37.55
N ALA A 11 -1.03 66.27 -36.72
CA ALA A 11 -1.13 66.20 -35.26
C ALA A 11 -1.28 67.61 -34.70
N LEU A 12 -2.15 67.81 -33.70
CA LEU A 12 -2.03 68.96 -32.79
C LEU A 12 -2.59 68.63 -31.39
N PHE A 13 -1.71 68.84 -30.42
CA PHE A 13 -1.88 68.87 -28.97
C PHE A 13 -2.98 69.84 -28.51
N ALA A 14 -3.72 69.49 -27.44
CA ALA A 14 -3.64 70.17 -26.12
C ALA A 14 -4.89 69.97 -25.21
N LEU A 15 -4.59 69.48 -24.00
CA LEU A 15 -5.07 69.85 -22.65
C LEU A 15 -6.59 69.91 -22.27
N LEU A 16 -6.96 68.92 -21.45
CA LEU A 16 -7.48 68.98 -20.06
C LEU A 16 -8.66 69.91 -19.68
N ALA A 17 -9.79 69.27 -19.29
CA ALA A 17 -10.43 69.41 -17.97
C ALA A 17 -11.45 68.26 -17.75
N VAL A 18 -11.12 67.30 -16.87
CA VAL A 18 -11.78 67.00 -15.58
C VAL A 18 -13.29 66.71 -15.64
N SER A 19 -13.65 65.43 -15.50
CA SER A 19 -14.81 65.02 -14.69
C SER A 19 -14.75 63.52 -14.37
N CYS A 20 -14.87 63.23 -13.08
CA CYS A 20 -14.66 61.98 -12.36
C CYS A 20 -15.57 60.81 -12.82
N GLY A 21 -15.00 59.60 -12.88
CA GLY A 21 -15.78 58.36 -13.02
C GLY A 21 -14.91 57.13 -13.21
N ARG A 22 -14.42 56.55 -12.11
CA ARG A 22 -13.87 55.18 -11.95
C ARG A 22 -13.86 54.30 -13.21
N ASP A 23 -12.68 54.06 -13.76
CA ASP A 23 -12.43 52.93 -14.65
C ASP A 23 -12.53 51.63 -13.84
N GLU A 24 -13.72 51.04 -13.78
CA GLU A 24 -13.89 49.63 -13.45
C GLU A 24 -13.44 48.83 -14.68
N LEU A 25 -12.15 48.48 -14.69
CA LEU A 25 -11.65 47.42 -15.55
C LEU A 25 -12.39 46.13 -15.14
N VAL A 26 -13.35 45.73 -15.96
CA VAL A 26 -13.99 44.42 -15.90
C VAL A 26 -12.89 43.39 -16.15
N GLU A 27 -12.28 42.90 -15.08
CA GLU A 27 -11.46 41.70 -15.11
C GLU A 27 -12.37 40.57 -15.58
N ASN A 28 -12.21 40.16 -16.84
CA ASN A 28 -12.82 38.93 -17.33
C ASN A 28 -12.18 37.79 -16.55
N GLU A 29 -12.76 37.50 -15.39
CA GLU A 29 -12.47 36.34 -14.60
C GLU A 29 -12.73 35.14 -15.52
N VAL A 30 -11.66 34.51 -15.99
CA VAL A 30 -11.71 33.20 -16.62
C VAL A 30 -12.33 32.32 -15.55
N ARG A 31 -13.64 32.08 -15.64
CA ARG A 31 -14.34 31.15 -14.76
C ARG A 31 -13.65 29.81 -14.91
N ARG A 32 -12.77 29.49 -13.95
CA ARG A 32 -12.26 28.13 -13.77
C ARG A 32 -13.51 27.24 -13.68
N PRO A 33 -13.57 26.10 -14.38
CA PRO A 33 -14.68 25.18 -14.20
C PRO A 33 -14.80 24.88 -12.69
N VAL A 34 -15.93 25.23 -12.10
CA VAL A 34 -16.26 24.76 -10.74
C VAL A 34 -16.36 23.25 -10.88
N VAL A 35 -15.39 22.51 -10.32
CA VAL A 35 -15.48 21.06 -10.21
C VAL A 35 -16.65 20.77 -9.26
N PRO A 36 -17.78 20.20 -9.71
CA PRO A 36 -18.94 20.02 -8.86
C PRO A 36 -18.70 18.84 -7.90
N GLY A 37 -18.63 19.13 -6.60
CA GLY A 37 -18.56 18.13 -5.52
C GLY A 37 -17.31 18.29 -4.64
N LYS A 38 -17.46 18.27 -3.31
CA LYS A 38 -16.29 18.10 -2.43
C LYS A 38 -15.68 16.74 -2.76
N GLN A 39 -14.46 16.74 -3.28
CA GLN A 39 -13.74 15.51 -3.54
C GLN A 39 -13.15 14.98 -2.25
N SER A 40 -13.40 13.71 -1.98
CA SER A 40 -12.84 13.00 -0.84
C SER A 40 -11.84 11.96 -1.34
N SER A 41 -10.81 11.72 -0.55
CA SER A 41 -9.70 10.85 -0.92
C SER A 41 -9.75 9.52 -0.18
N VAL A 42 -9.37 8.45 -0.88
CA VAL A 42 -8.97 7.19 -0.27
C VAL A 42 -7.47 7.03 -0.49
N ILE A 43 -6.72 7.00 0.61
CA ILE A 43 -5.28 6.76 0.62
C ILE A 43 -5.02 5.33 1.10
N ILE A 44 -4.12 4.63 0.41
CA ILE A 44 -3.65 3.31 0.83
C ILE A 44 -2.13 3.37 0.92
N GLU A 45 -1.59 3.06 2.10
CA GLU A 45 -0.16 2.99 2.37
C GLU A 45 0.22 1.62 2.97
N GLY A 46 1.50 1.31 3.07
CA GLY A 46 1.96 0.03 3.63
C GLY A 46 3.40 0.02 4.10
N GLU A 47 3.76 -1.03 4.84
CA GLU A 47 5.03 -1.14 5.57
C GLU A 47 6.19 -1.76 4.75
N ASP A 48 5.90 -2.54 3.71
CA ASP A 48 6.87 -3.49 3.11
C ASP A 48 7.55 -3.00 1.81
N GLY A 49 7.45 -1.71 1.48
CA GLY A 49 8.06 -1.14 0.27
C GLY A 49 7.75 0.34 0.07
N ASP A 50 8.55 0.97 -0.76
CA ASP A 50 8.46 2.33 -1.29
C ASP A 50 7.08 2.55 -1.91
N GLY A 51 6.10 2.95 -1.09
CA GLY A 51 4.70 3.18 -1.45
C GLY A 51 4.51 4.24 -2.53
N GLN A 52 4.94 3.94 -3.74
CA GLN A 52 4.84 4.74 -4.95
C GLN A 52 3.48 4.43 -5.60
N GLY A 53 2.41 4.89 -4.94
CA GLY A 53 1.05 4.88 -5.48
C GLY A 53 0.67 6.26 -6.02
N VAL A 54 0.31 6.34 -7.30
CA VAL A 54 -0.16 7.59 -7.91
C VAL A 54 -1.68 7.71 -7.72
N THR A 55 -2.14 8.76 -7.03
CA THR A 55 -3.56 9.06 -6.81
C THR A 55 -4.15 9.81 -8.01
N THR A 56 -4.73 9.12 -9.00
CA THR A 56 -5.19 9.81 -10.24
C THR A 56 -6.69 9.72 -10.58
N ARG A 57 -7.51 8.88 -9.92
CA ARG A 57 -9.01 8.90 -9.82
C ARG A 57 -9.48 7.51 -9.33
N ALA A 58 -10.75 7.36 -8.93
CA ALA A 58 -11.32 6.11 -8.40
C ALA A 58 -10.91 4.85 -9.19
N GLY A 59 -10.61 3.76 -8.46
CA GLY A 59 -10.10 2.51 -9.03
C GLY A 59 -8.58 2.45 -9.21
N SER A 60 -7.82 3.38 -8.62
CA SER A 60 -6.35 3.36 -8.68
C SER A 60 -5.78 2.17 -7.89
N ARG A 61 -4.71 1.59 -8.43
CA ARG A 61 -3.93 0.49 -7.85
C ARG A 61 -2.65 1.05 -7.22
N VAL A 62 -2.35 0.64 -6.00
CA VAL A 62 -1.11 0.93 -5.28
C VAL A 62 -0.28 -0.34 -5.23
N GLU A 63 0.95 -0.27 -5.74
CA GLU A 63 1.88 -1.39 -5.77
C GLU A 63 2.78 -1.43 -4.53
N PHE A 64 3.03 -2.64 -4.04
CA PHE A 64 3.94 -2.94 -2.93
C PHE A 64 4.81 -4.12 -3.30
N THR A 65 5.95 -4.29 -2.61
CA THR A 65 6.84 -5.44 -2.82
C THR A 65 6.12 -6.79 -2.72
N GLY A 66 5.19 -6.92 -1.76
CA GLY A 66 4.50 -8.17 -1.45
C GLY A 66 3.11 -8.33 -2.03
N GLY A 67 2.61 -7.37 -2.80
CA GLY A 67 1.24 -7.39 -3.32
C GLY A 67 0.80 -6.05 -3.85
N TYR A 68 -0.50 -5.90 -4.09
CA TYR A 68 -1.08 -4.63 -4.48
C TYR A 68 -2.39 -4.37 -3.74
N ALA A 69 -2.79 -3.11 -3.67
CA ALA A 69 -4.11 -2.72 -3.21
C ALA A 69 -4.84 -1.91 -4.28
N THR A 70 -6.17 -1.95 -4.28
CA THR A 70 -7.03 -1.19 -5.20
C THR A 70 -8.02 -0.32 -4.44
N GLY A 71 -8.56 0.69 -5.13
CA GLY A 71 -9.59 1.57 -4.57
C GLY A 71 -9.04 2.86 -3.97
N ALA A 72 -7.73 3.11 -4.10
CA ALA A 72 -7.17 4.43 -3.83
C ALA A 72 -7.66 5.46 -4.87
N GLY A 73 -7.63 6.73 -4.51
CA GLY A 73 -7.93 7.84 -5.43
C GLY A 73 -8.94 8.84 -4.88
N LEU A 74 -9.41 9.72 -5.77
CA LEU A 74 -10.44 10.72 -5.49
C LEU A 74 -11.82 10.18 -5.83
N TYR A 75 -12.77 10.46 -4.96
CA TYR A 75 -14.19 10.10 -5.05
C TYR A 75 -15.03 11.37 -4.96
N ASP A 76 -16.09 11.42 -5.75
CA ASP A 76 -17.01 12.55 -5.75
C ASP A 76 -18.15 12.29 -4.75
N GLY A 77 -18.47 13.29 -3.91
CA GLY A 77 -19.71 13.27 -3.14
C GLY A 77 -19.85 12.12 -2.11
N GLU A 78 -20.96 11.38 -2.23
CA GLU A 78 -21.32 10.21 -1.42
C GLU A 78 -21.16 8.91 -2.22
N ASP A 79 -20.24 8.86 -3.17
CA ASP A 79 -19.98 7.62 -3.91
C ASP A 79 -19.55 6.49 -2.96
N ASP A 80 -19.86 5.27 -3.35
CA ASP A 80 -19.35 4.07 -2.68
C ASP A 80 -17.93 3.75 -3.17
N ALA A 81 -17.05 3.44 -2.23
CA ALA A 81 -15.70 2.98 -2.49
C ALA A 81 -15.59 1.49 -2.18
N THR A 82 -14.90 0.76 -3.05
CA THR A 82 -14.46 -0.61 -2.80
C THR A 82 -12.94 -0.64 -2.78
N VAL A 83 -12.39 -1.10 -1.66
CA VAL A 83 -10.95 -1.27 -1.49
C VAL A 83 -10.61 -2.74 -1.28
N ALA A 84 -9.51 -3.20 -1.85
CA ALA A 84 -9.06 -4.59 -1.72
C ALA A 84 -7.53 -4.66 -1.67
N ALA A 85 -7.01 -5.69 -1.02
CA ALA A 85 -5.59 -6.01 -0.95
C ALA A 85 -5.34 -7.45 -1.41
N VAL A 86 -4.37 -7.63 -2.30
CA VAL A 86 -4.06 -8.91 -2.94
C VAL A 86 -2.56 -9.19 -2.79
N PRO A 87 -2.17 -10.26 -2.07
CA PRO A 87 -0.76 -10.63 -1.96
C PRO A 87 -0.25 -11.27 -3.24
N TYR A 88 1.03 -11.06 -3.55
CA TYR A 88 1.73 -11.81 -4.59
C TYR A 88 2.11 -13.21 -4.11
N SER A 89 2.46 -14.08 -5.08
CA SER A 89 2.96 -15.41 -4.76
C SER A 89 4.21 -15.33 -3.88
N GLY A 90 4.26 -16.16 -2.83
CA GLY A 90 5.33 -16.12 -1.83
C GLY A 90 5.17 -15.05 -0.75
N TYR A 91 4.06 -14.31 -0.74
CA TYR A 91 3.69 -13.37 0.31
C TYR A 91 2.32 -13.70 0.90
N GLN A 92 2.09 -13.23 2.12
CA GLN A 92 0.80 -13.32 2.81
C GLN A 92 0.32 -11.91 3.16
N LEU A 93 -0.98 -11.66 3.02
CA LEU A 93 -1.61 -10.46 3.55
C LEU A 93 -1.66 -10.59 5.09
N VAL A 94 -0.85 -9.80 5.78
CA VAL A 94 -0.79 -9.79 7.25
C VAL A 94 -1.89 -8.90 7.82
N SER A 95 -2.07 -7.72 7.24
CA SER A 95 -3.10 -6.79 7.66
C SER A 95 -3.61 -5.96 6.49
N PHE A 96 -4.92 -5.69 6.51
CA PHE A 96 -5.54 -4.65 5.70
C PHE A 96 -6.59 -3.96 6.55
N THR A 97 -6.22 -2.80 7.06
CA THR A 97 -6.98 -2.06 8.07
C THR A 97 -7.19 -0.64 7.63
N GLY A 98 -8.34 -0.05 7.93
CA GLY A 98 -8.56 1.35 7.62
C GLY A 98 -9.83 1.93 8.20
N GLY A 99 -9.99 3.23 7.97
CA GLY A 99 -11.13 4.00 8.44
C GLY A 99 -11.07 5.47 8.00
N PRO A 100 -12.04 6.30 8.43
CA PRO A 100 -12.06 7.71 8.10
C PRO A 100 -10.89 8.43 8.77
N VAL A 101 -10.26 9.37 8.05
CA VAL A 101 -9.19 10.21 8.57
C VAL A 101 -9.73 11.05 9.75
N GLY A 102 -9.01 11.04 10.87
CA GLY A 102 -9.45 11.67 12.13
C GLY A 102 -10.50 10.86 12.91
N GLY A 103 -10.91 9.68 12.41
CA GLY A 103 -11.75 8.72 13.13
C GLY A 103 -10.98 7.47 13.57
N SER A 104 -11.69 6.35 13.70
CA SER A 104 -11.08 5.06 14.05
C SER A 104 -10.33 4.47 12.86
N SER A 105 -9.01 4.29 12.99
CA SER A 105 -8.15 3.70 11.95
C SER A 105 -8.36 2.21 11.73
N SER A 106 -9.06 1.53 12.64
CA SER A 106 -9.34 0.09 12.59
C SER A 106 -10.82 -0.22 12.41
N GLN A 107 -11.61 0.75 11.93
CA GLN A 107 -13.02 0.54 11.61
C GLN A 107 -13.23 -0.68 10.70
N PHE A 108 -12.33 -0.87 9.74
CA PHE A 108 -12.22 -2.07 8.93
C PHE A 108 -10.97 -2.86 9.31
N SER A 109 -11.13 -4.14 9.59
CA SER A 109 -10.05 -5.09 9.90
C SER A 109 -10.49 -6.54 9.68
N GLY A 110 -9.51 -7.44 9.51
CA GLY A 110 -9.71 -8.88 9.43
C GLY A 110 -10.19 -9.44 8.07
N LYS A 111 -10.42 -8.59 7.07
CA LYS A 111 -10.74 -8.99 5.69
C LYS A 111 -9.75 -8.37 4.70
N ASN A 112 -9.73 -8.90 3.49
CA ASN A 112 -8.92 -8.40 2.39
C ASN A 112 -9.68 -7.42 1.47
N GLN A 113 -10.97 -7.20 1.68
CA GLN A 113 -11.81 -6.31 0.87
C GLN A 113 -12.92 -5.69 1.72
N TYR A 114 -13.22 -4.42 1.45
CA TYR A 114 -14.32 -3.67 2.06
C TYR A 114 -15.05 -2.84 1.03
N SER A 115 -16.32 -2.56 1.28
CA SER A 115 -17.12 -1.60 0.53
C SER A 115 -17.86 -0.71 1.50
N PHE A 116 -17.83 0.60 1.25
CA PHE A 116 -18.33 1.61 2.18
C PHE A 116 -18.64 2.89 1.43
N ASN A 117 -19.54 3.68 1.99
CA ASN A 117 -19.85 5.00 1.48
C ASN A 117 -18.77 6.02 1.92
N ILE A 118 -18.32 6.87 1.01
CA ILE A 118 -17.28 7.87 1.30
C ILE A 118 -17.76 8.93 2.31
N GLN A 119 -19.06 9.24 2.32
CA GLN A 119 -19.70 10.18 3.25
C GLN A 119 -19.01 11.55 3.31
N LEU A 120 -18.48 12.04 2.18
CA LEU A 120 -17.75 13.31 2.09
C LEU A 120 -16.55 13.42 3.06
N ARG A 121 -15.94 12.28 3.43
CA ARG A 121 -14.77 12.21 4.32
C ARG A 121 -13.59 11.57 3.62
N ASP A 122 -12.39 11.99 4.00
CA ASP A 122 -11.18 11.29 3.60
C ASP A 122 -11.05 9.97 4.36
N TRP A 123 -10.45 8.98 3.72
CA TRP A 123 -10.23 7.63 4.24
C TRP A 123 -8.78 7.22 4.07
N LYS A 124 -8.31 6.45 5.03
CA LYS A 124 -6.95 5.92 5.04
C LYS A 124 -6.97 4.44 5.37
N PHE A 125 -6.28 3.66 4.55
CA PHE A 125 -6.00 2.26 4.77
C PHE A 125 -4.51 2.03 4.85
N THR A 126 -4.12 1.10 5.72
CA THR A 126 -2.77 0.58 5.85
C THR A 126 -2.80 -0.91 5.51
N VAL A 127 -1.86 -1.34 4.67
CA VAL A 127 -1.69 -2.73 4.26
C VAL A 127 -0.30 -3.23 4.62
N SER A 128 -0.20 -4.49 5.06
CA SER A 128 1.08 -5.17 5.25
C SER A 128 1.05 -6.54 4.59
N PHE A 129 2.11 -6.83 3.84
CA PHE A 129 2.41 -8.08 3.18
C PHE A 129 3.76 -8.61 3.66
N LYS A 130 3.78 -9.80 4.26
CA LYS A 130 5.04 -10.45 4.64
C LYS A 130 5.39 -11.59 3.71
N LYS A 131 6.68 -11.66 3.37
CA LYS A 131 7.23 -12.78 2.62
C LYS A 131 7.12 -14.06 3.45
N GLU A 132 6.88 -15.16 2.76
CA GLU A 132 6.78 -16.49 3.34
C GLU A 132 8.00 -17.33 2.94
N TYR A 133 8.62 -17.97 3.92
CA TYR A 133 9.72 -18.90 3.73
C TYR A 133 9.30 -20.32 4.12
N THR A 134 9.93 -21.29 3.48
CA THR A 134 9.69 -22.71 3.76
C THR A 134 10.80 -23.26 4.66
N VAL A 135 10.39 -23.80 5.81
CA VAL A 135 11.23 -24.60 6.69
C VAL A 135 10.94 -26.07 6.40
N THR A 136 11.88 -26.74 5.75
CA THR A 136 11.82 -28.17 5.49
C THR A 136 12.50 -28.92 6.63
N VAL A 137 11.84 -29.95 7.14
CA VAL A 137 12.39 -30.79 8.21
C VAL A 137 12.35 -32.26 7.79
N SER A 138 13.38 -33.01 8.17
CA SER A 138 13.47 -34.44 7.89
C SER A 138 13.99 -35.22 9.10
N ALA A 139 13.50 -36.45 9.25
CA ALA A 139 13.93 -37.40 10.27
C ALA A 139 14.79 -38.50 9.62
N GLY A 140 15.89 -38.87 10.27
CA GLY A 140 16.57 -40.14 10.00
C GLY A 140 15.77 -41.33 10.55
N THR A 141 16.26 -42.55 10.32
CA THR A 141 15.72 -43.76 10.97
C THR A 141 15.84 -43.65 12.48
N GLY A 142 14.81 -44.06 13.22
CA GLY A 142 14.85 -44.10 14.68
C GLY A 142 14.27 -42.89 15.39
N GLY A 143 13.59 -41.97 14.69
CA GLY A 143 12.89 -40.86 15.33
C GLY A 143 11.82 -40.22 14.46
N THR A 144 11.17 -39.19 15.01
CA THR A 144 10.14 -38.39 14.33
C THR A 144 10.46 -36.89 14.41
N VAL A 145 10.02 -36.13 13.41
CA VAL A 145 10.19 -34.66 13.35
C VAL A 145 8.85 -33.93 13.19
N SER A 146 8.74 -32.74 13.77
CA SER A 146 7.67 -31.77 13.53
C SER A 146 8.20 -30.32 13.51
N GLY A 147 7.34 -29.37 13.14
CA GLY A 147 7.61 -27.93 13.20
C GLY A 147 8.13 -27.29 11.90
N GLY A 148 8.27 -28.07 10.82
CA GLY A 148 8.46 -27.50 9.48
C GLY A 148 7.17 -26.90 8.90
N GLY A 149 7.29 -26.22 7.76
CA GLY A 149 6.18 -25.61 7.06
C GLY A 149 6.51 -24.22 6.51
N LYS A 150 5.47 -23.52 6.09
CA LYS A 150 5.54 -22.13 5.63
C LYS A 150 5.47 -21.19 6.84
N VAL A 151 6.41 -20.25 6.93
CA VAL A 151 6.55 -19.32 8.05
C VAL A 151 6.86 -17.91 7.50
N LEU A 152 6.24 -16.89 8.09
CA LEU A 152 6.48 -15.50 7.69
C LEU A 152 7.87 -15.02 8.08
N ASP A 153 8.42 -14.14 7.24
CA ASP A 153 9.67 -13.45 7.51
C ASP A 153 9.65 -12.72 8.87
N GLY A 154 10.75 -12.83 9.60
CA GLY A 154 10.94 -12.32 10.95
C GLY A 154 10.17 -13.08 12.05
N SER A 155 9.37 -14.10 11.72
CA SER A 155 8.65 -14.88 12.73
C SER A 155 9.53 -15.99 13.33
N SER A 156 9.22 -16.39 14.56
CA SER A 156 9.87 -17.53 15.20
C SER A 156 9.29 -18.85 14.70
N CYS A 157 10.15 -19.81 14.36
CA CYS A 157 9.80 -21.19 14.06
C CYS A 157 10.46 -22.12 15.08
N THR A 158 9.72 -23.12 15.57
CA THR A 158 10.23 -24.15 16.47
C THR A 158 10.11 -25.50 15.80
N VAL A 159 11.25 -26.18 15.62
CA VAL A 159 11.29 -27.57 15.16
C VAL A 159 11.54 -28.50 16.34
N THR A 160 10.91 -29.68 16.34
CA THR A 160 11.02 -30.65 17.42
C THR A 160 11.32 -32.05 16.88
N ALA A 161 12.33 -32.68 17.46
CA ALA A 161 12.71 -34.06 17.18
C ALA A 161 12.40 -34.95 18.39
N ARG A 162 11.99 -36.18 18.13
CA ARG A 162 11.80 -37.22 19.15
C ARG A 162 12.52 -38.48 18.72
N ALA A 163 13.47 -38.92 19.54
CA ALA A 163 14.14 -40.20 19.37
C ALA A 163 13.23 -41.35 19.85
N ASN A 164 13.23 -42.45 19.12
CA ASN A 164 12.60 -43.71 19.55
C ASN A 164 13.50 -44.41 20.57
N SER A 165 12.95 -45.44 21.23
CA SER A 165 13.74 -46.25 22.16
C SER A 165 14.97 -46.86 21.48
N GLY A 166 16.12 -46.82 22.16
CA GLY A 166 17.41 -47.29 21.65
C GLY A 166 18.21 -46.25 20.87
N TYR A 167 17.67 -45.04 20.67
CA TYR A 167 18.37 -43.92 20.03
C TYR A 167 18.52 -42.73 20.97
N SER A 168 19.59 -41.97 20.79
CA SER A 168 19.82 -40.68 21.46
C SER A 168 19.88 -39.55 20.44
N PHE A 169 19.24 -38.42 20.75
CA PHE A 169 19.30 -37.25 19.89
C PHE A 169 20.70 -36.61 19.98
N ASP A 170 21.36 -36.46 18.84
CA ASP A 170 22.66 -35.79 18.77
C ASP A 170 22.50 -34.29 18.50
N GLY A 171 21.74 -33.92 17.47
CA GLY A 171 21.50 -32.52 17.13
C GLY A 171 20.74 -32.27 15.86
N TRP A 172 20.41 -30.99 15.66
CA TRP A 172 19.91 -30.43 14.41
C TRP A 172 21.06 -29.99 13.53
N TYR A 173 20.92 -30.22 12.24
CA TYR A 173 21.92 -29.94 11.22
C TYR A 173 21.31 -29.22 10.02
N GLU A 174 22.10 -28.31 9.43
CA GLU A 174 21.90 -27.80 8.08
C GLU A 174 23.10 -28.21 7.23
N GLY A 175 22.85 -29.12 6.29
CA GLY A 175 23.95 -29.82 5.62
C GLY A 175 24.81 -30.57 6.64
N SER A 176 26.10 -30.26 6.69
CA SER A 176 27.05 -30.84 7.66
C SER A 176 27.19 -30.05 8.96
N SER A 177 26.58 -28.87 9.08
CA SER A 177 26.79 -27.98 10.20
C SER A 177 25.76 -28.20 11.30
N LYS A 178 26.21 -28.54 12.51
CA LYS A 178 25.34 -28.65 13.69
C LYS A 178 24.87 -27.26 14.12
N VAL A 179 23.56 -27.01 14.07
CA VAL A 179 22.95 -25.73 14.42
C VAL A 179 22.31 -25.72 15.81
N SER A 180 22.04 -26.88 16.40
CA SER A 180 21.54 -27.01 17.77
C SER A 180 21.79 -28.40 18.33
N SER A 181 22.05 -28.49 19.64
CA SER A 181 22.11 -29.73 20.43
C SER A 181 20.81 -30.01 21.20
N SER A 182 19.83 -29.10 21.15
CA SER A 182 18.52 -29.27 21.80
C SER A 182 17.52 -29.90 20.83
N ALA A 183 16.80 -30.92 21.27
CA ALA A 183 15.74 -31.58 20.49
C ALA A 183 14.62 -30.63 20.08
N SER A 184 14.38 -29.57 20.87
CA SER A 184 13.54 -28.43 20.49
C SER A 184 14.43 -27.25 20.13
N TYR A 185 14.33 -26.78 18.89
CA TYR A 185 15.14 -25.68 18.36
C TYR A 185 14.26 -24.58 17.79
N THR A 186 14.37 -23.38 18.37
CA THR A 186 13.64 -22.17 17.95
C THR A 186 14.60 -21.19 17.30
N PHE A 187 14.20 -20.63 16.16
CA PHE A 187 14.96 -19.62 15.44
C PHE A 187 14.05 -18.62 14.73
N THR A 188 14.58 -17.45 14.42
CA THR A 188 13.91 -16.45 13.57
C THR A 188 14.08 -16.81 12.10
N VAL A 189 12.98 -16.82 11.35
CA VAL A 189 12.97 -17.15 9.92
C VAL A 189 13.29 -15.90 9.11
N SER A 190 14.33 -15.95 8.28
CA SER A 190 14.71 -14.90 7.32
C SER A 190 15.01 -15.42 5.91
N SER A 191 14.95 -16.74 5.73
CA SER A 191 15.17 -17.45 4.46
C SER A 191 14.59 -18.87 4.53
N ASN A 192 14.53 -19.55 3.39
CA ASN A 192 14.21 -20.98 3.36
C ASN A 192 15.29 -21.78 4.09
N ARG A 193 14.88 -22.74 4.92
CA ARG A 193 15.81 -23.59 5.69
C ARG A 193 15.48 -25.06 5.48
N THR A 194 16.51 -25.91 5.52
CA THR A 194 16.36 -27.36 5.46
C THR A 194 17.13 -27.97 6.62
N LEU A 195 16.39 -28.52 7.58
CA LEU A 195 16.91 -29.08 8.80
C LEU A 195 16.74 -30.60 8.78
N CYS A 196 17.81 -31.32 9.09
CA CYS A 196 17.74 -32.72 9.49
C CYS A 196 18.18 -32.83 10.95
N PHE A 197 17.72 -33.88 11.62
CA PHE A 197 18.33 -34.25 12.90
C PHE A 197 19.07 -35.58 12.77
N HIS A 198 20.12 -35.74 13.57
CA HIS A 198 20.87 -36.98 13.69
C HIS A 198 20.63 -37.64 15.05
N LEU A 199 20.70 -38.97 15.05
CA LEU A 199 20.62 -39.81 16.23
C LEU A 199 21.88 -40.67 16.34
N THR A 200 22.24 -41.04 17.56
CA THR A 200 23.29 -42.01 17.90
C THR A 200 22.74 -43.20 18.63
#